data_AF-A0A2E9WCW5-F1
#
_entry.id   AF-A0A2E9WCW5-F1
#
_cell.length_a   1.000
_cell.length_b   1.000
_cell.length_c   1.000
_cell.angle_alpha   90.00
_cell.angle_beta   90.00
_cell.angle_gamma   90.00
#
_symmetry.space_group_name_H-M   'P 1'
#
loop_
_entity.id
_entity.type
_entity.pdbx_description
1 polymer ?
#
loop_
_entity_poly.entity_id
_entity_poly.type
_entity_poly.pdbx_seq_one_letter_code
_entity_poly.pdbx_strand_id
1 'polypeptide(L)'
;ILIFTAVISLILGMGLPTTANYIVVSSLMAPVIVELGAANGLIVPLIAVHLFVFYFGIMADVTPPVGLASFAAAAISGADPMRTGFVAFFYSMRTAVLPFLFLFNTQLLMIGLDHPIDVVVVIIISTIAMLIFAAATQGYFFARSKLWESAALLLIAFSLFRPGFWLDMIEPPYENLPATEIVQKAAEMPANTSILLDVEGISLEGDDVAKSVMLPLGPEASGEDRLYNAGLSVRDENGKIFIDDLVFGGPAEKAGLDFDFEITAIKVEASRMPKEVFYIPAFLLLGGIIVLQRRRRRAELALEAA
;
A
#
# COMPACT_ATOMS: atom_id res chain seq x y z
N ILE A 1 10.27 -1.81 -7.84
CA ILE A 1 10.52 -0.60 -7.02
C ILE A 1 10.36 -0.90 -5.53
N LEU A 2 9.15 -1.21 -5.03
CA LEU A 2 8.87 -1.38 -3.58
C LEU A 2 9.82 -2.32 -2.81
N ILE A 3 10.18 -3.48 -3.38
CA ILE A 3 11.13 -4.41 -2.73
C ILE A 3 12.51 -3.77 -2.60
N PHE A 4 13.00 -3.12 -3.66
CA PHE A 4 14.27 -2.40 -3.61
C PHE A 4 14.21 -1.26 -2.60
N THR A 5 13.12 -0.50 -2.58
CA THR A 5 12.93 0.57 -1.59
C THR A 5 12.94 0.02 -0.17
N ALA A 6 12.25 -1.09 0.11
CA ALA A 6 12.25 -1.73 1.41
C ALA A 6 13.67 -2.14 1.84
N VAL A 7 14.45 -2.76 0.94
CA VAL A 7 15.84 -3.16 1.21
C VAL A 7 16.73 -1.94 1.45
N ILE A 8 16.63 -0.90 0.62
CA ILE A 8 17.43 0.31 0.76
C ILE A 8 17.05 1.05 2.04
N SER A 9 15.75 1.18 2.37
CA SER A 9 15.27 1.74 3.64
C SER A 9 15.81 0.97 4.86
N LEU A 10 15.87 -0.37 4.78
CA LEU A 10 16.50 -1.19 5.83
C LEU A 10 17.99 -0.88 5.97
N ILE A 11 18.73 -0.75 4.87
CA ILE A 11 20.18 -0.48 4.92
C ILE A 11 20.46 0.94 5.41
N LEU A 12 19.76 1.94 4.86
CA LEU A 12 19.94 3.35 5.22
C LEU A 12 19.53 3.63 6.67
N GLY A 13 18.54 2.91 7.20
CA GLY A 13 18.06 3.09 8.56
C GLY A 13 18.97 2.47 9.64
N MET A 14 19.93 1.62 9.27
CA MET A 14 20.80 0.95 10.24
C MET A 14 21.68 1.96 10.98
N GLY A 15 21.63 1.93 12.32
CA GLY A 15 22.51 2.71 13.18
C GLY A 15 22.09 4.16 13.42
N LEU A 16 20.92 4.57 12.90
CA LEU A 16 20.36 5.91 13.14
C LEU A 16 19.24 5.86 14.22
N PRO A 17 19.15 6.85 15.13
CA PRO A 17 17.97 7.01 15.98
C PRO A 17 16.69 7.15 15.16
N THR A 18 15.55 6.67 15.68
CA THR A 18 14.27 6.58 14.94
C THR A 18 13.86 7.87 14.23
N THR A 19 14.00 9.02 14.87
CA THR A 19 13.69 10.34 14.28
C THR A 19 14.63 10.67 13.11
N ALA A 20 15.94 10.49 13.29
CA ALA A 20 16.94 10.77 12.25
C ALA A 20 16.78 9.81 11.06
N ASN A 21 16.54 8.53 11.35
CA ASN A 21 16.25 7.50 10.37
C ASN A 21 15.06 7.90 9.48
N TYR A 22 13.92 8.29 10.08
CA TYR A 22 12.77 8.72 9.31
C TYR A 22 13.07 9.91 8.40
N ILE A 23 13.78 10.94 8.89
CA ILE A 23 14.14 12.11 8.08
C ILE A 23 14.98 11.70 6.86
N VAL A 24 16.03 10.89 7.07
CA VAL A 24 16.93 10.44 5.99
C VAL A 24 16.21 9.52 5.01
N VAL A 25 15.51 8.49 5.51
CA VAL A 25 14.87 7.50 4.65
C VAL A 25 13.68 8.10 3.90
N SER A 26 12.85 8.93 4.53
CA SER A 26 11.70 9.53 3.84
C SER A 26 12.08 10.56 2.79
N SER A 27 13.10 11.39 3.05
CA SER A 27 13.57 12.38 2.08
C SER A 27 14.20 11.77 0.82
N LEU A 28 14.79 10.57 0.94
CA LEU A 28 15.42 9.89 -0.18
C LEU A 28 14.47 8.90 -0.88
N MET A 29 13.72 8.09 -0.12
CA MET A 29 13.00 6.95 -0.66
C MET A 29 11.53 7.22 -0.98
N ALA A 30 10.89 8.17 -0.30
CA ALA A 30 9.48 8.49 -0.61
C ALA A 30 9.32 9.08 -2.02
N PRO A 31 10.16 10.04 -2.49
CA PRO A 31 10.08 10.55 -3.86
C PRO A 31 10.26 9.44 -4.90
N VAL A 32 11.21 8.52 -4.67
CA VAL A 32 11.47 7.39 -5.57
C VAL A 32 10.25 6.48 -5.72
N ILE A 33 9.50 6.21 -4.64
CA ILE A 33 8.26 5.43 -4.74
C ILE A 33 7.19 6.19 -5.52
N VAL A 34 7.04 7.50 -5.26
CA VAL A 34 6.00 8.31 -5.89
C VAL A 34 6.26 8.46 -7.39
N GLU A 35 7.48 8.83 -7.77
CA GLU A 35 7.85 9.12 -9.15
C GLU A 35 7.89 7.86 -10.01
N LEU A 36 8.64 6.84 -9.59
CA LEU A 36 8.71 5.58 -10.33
C LEU A 36 7.39 4.80 -10.22
N GLY A 37 6.65 4.97 -9.12
CA GLY A 37 5.31 4.39 -8.98
C GLY A 37 4.36 4.97 -10.01
N ALA A 38 4.25 6.30 -10.07
CA ALA A 38 3.43 7.04 -11.03
C ALA A 38 3.76 6.67 -12.48
N ALA A 39 5.05 6.57 -12.82
CA ALA A 39 5.50 6.15 -14.15
C ALA A 39 5.15 4.70 -14.52
N ASN A 40 4.90 3.84 -13.52
CA ASN A 40 4.52 2.43 -13.71
C ASN A 40 3.04 2.18 -13.39
N GLY A 41 2.21 3.22 -13.30
CA GLY A 41 0.78 3.12 -12.99
C GLY A 41 0.46 2.71 -11.55
N LEU A 42 1.46 2.72 -10.65
CA LEU A 42 1.26 2.52 -9.22
C LEU A 42 0.94 3.85 -8.55
N ILE A 43 -0.34 4.06 -8.28
CA ILE A 43 -0.84 5.27 -7.64
C ILE A 43 -1.17 4.94 -6.19
N VAL A 44 -0.49 5.61 -5.26
CA VAL A 44 -0.64 5.37 -3.82
C VAL A 44 -0.67 6.69 -3.06
N PRO A 45 -1.50 6.84 -2.02
CA PRO A 45 -1.51 8.05 -1.21
C PRO A 45 -0.15 8.33 -0.58
N LEU A 46 0.26 9.60 -0.52
CA LEU A 46 1.57 10.00 0.03
C LEU A 46 1.78 9.50 1.47
N ILE A 47 0.72 9.53 2.30
CA ILE A 47 0.79 9.01 3.67
C ILE A 47 1.16 7.52 3.70
N ALA A 48 0.65 6.71 2.76
CA ALA A 48 0.98 5.30 2.67
C ALA A 48 2.47 5.11 2.30
N VAL A 49 3.00 5.95 1.41
CA VAL A 49 4.43 5.95 1.06
C VAL A 49 5.30 6.30 2.27
N HIS A 50 4.96 7.35 3.01
CA HIS A 50 5.70 7.76 4.20
C HIS A 50 5.66 6.69 5.30
N LEU A 51 4.51 6.06 5.53
CA LEU A 51 4.38 4.95 6.47
C LEU A 51 5.16 3.71 6.01
N PHE A 52 5.19 3.44 4.70
CA PHE A 52 5.95 2.33 4.14
C PHE A 52 7.45 2.48 4.44
N VAL A 53 8.03 3.63 4.09
CA VAL A 53 9.46 3.88 4.30
C VAL A 53 9.79 4.03 5.79
N PHE A 54 8.90 4.61 6.59
CA PHE A 54 9.03 4.67 8.04
C PHE A 54 9.04 3.27 8.67
N TYR A 55 8.16 2.38 8.24
CA TYR A 55 8.08 1.02 8.75
C TYR A 55 9.38 0.24 8.50
N PHE A 56 9.93 0.31 7.28
CA PHE A 56 11.23 -0.32 7.01
C PHE A 56 12.39 0.39 7.72
N GLY A 57 12.30 1.70 7.93
CA GLY A 57 13.22 2.44 8.78
C GLY A 57 13.27 1.87 10.20
N ILE A 58 12.13 1.74 10.88
CA ILE A 58 12.11 1.17 12.25
C ILE A 58 12.48 -0.32 12.27
N MET A 59 12.21 -1.06 11.19
CA MET A 59 12.63 -2.45 11.06
C MET A 59 14.15 -2.59 10.91
N ALA A 60 14.85 -1.55 10.42
CA ALA A 60 16.31 -1.53 10.37
C ALA A 60 16.93 -1.67 11.77
N ASP A 61 16.31 -1.08 12.79
CA ASP A 61 16.81 -1.09 14.17
C ASP A 61 16.77 -2.49 14.81
N VAL A 62 15.86 -3.37 14.37
CA VAL A 62 15.80 -4.78 14.80
C VAL A 62 16.69 -5.70 13.95
N THR A 63 17.35 -5.18 12.92
CA THR A 63 18.16 -5.98 11.99
C THR A 63 19.60 -6.11 12.51
N PRO A 64 20.16 -7.34 12.60
CA PRO A 64 21.59 -7.51 12.89
C PRO A 64 22.45 -6.82 11.82
N PRO A 65 23.53 -6.11 12.20
CA PRO A 65 24.20 -6.12 13.50
C PRO A 65 23.73 -5.05 14.51
N VAL A 66 22.66 -4.29 14.23
CA VAL A 66 22.25 -3.15 15.08
C VAL A 66 21.42 -3.62 16.29
N GLY A 67 20.27 -4.24 16.05
CA GLY A 67 19.50 -5.10 16.97
C GLY A 67 19.47 -4.73 18.47
N LEU A 68 19.44 -3.45 18.85
CA LEU A 68 19.76 -2.98 20.21
C LEU A 68 18.95 -3.69 21.31
N ALA A 69 17.64 -3.83 21.10
CA ALA A 69 16.74 -4.50 22.05
C ALA A 69 17.08 -6.00 22.21
N SER A 70 17.37 -6.68 21.11
CA SER A 70 17.73 -8.11 21.13
C SER A 70 19.08 -8.34 21.80
N PHE A 71 20.03 -7.42 21.65
CA PHE A 71 21.35 -7.50 22.27
C PHE A 71 21.29 -7.21 23.76
N ALA A 72 20.46 -6.25 24.18
CA ALA A 72 20.18 -6.00 25.60
C ALA A 72 19.51 -7.22 26.26
N ALA A 73 18.53 -7.84 25.59
CA ALA A 73 17.88 -9.06 26.08
C ALA A 73 18.87 -10.25 26.16
N ALA A 74 19.78 -10.37 25.19
CA ALA A 74 20.85 -11.37 25.22
C ALA A 74 21.80 -11.18 26.40
N ALA A 75 22.18 -9.93 26.71
CA ALA A 75 23.03 -9.60 27.85
C ALA A 75 22.38 -9.97 29.21
N ILE A 76 21.06 -9.81 29.34
CA ILE A 76 20.31 -10.20 30.54
C ILE A 76 20.18 -11.73 30.66
N SER A 77 19.93 -12.41 29.54
CA SER A 77 19.69 -13.86 29.50
C SER A 77 20.97 -14.71 29.43
N GLY A 78 22.12 -14.11 29.18
CA GLY A 78 23.40 -14.81 28.96
C GLY A 78 23.49 -15.51 27.60
N ALA A 79 22.62 -15.19 26.65
CA ALA A 79 22.65 -15.73 25.29
C ALA A 79 23.65 -14.98 24.40
N ASP A 80 24.04 -15.59 23.28
CA ASP A 80 24.85 -14.92 22.25
C ASP A 80 24.03 -13.77 21.59
N PRO A 81 24.50 -12.51 21.63
CA PRO A 81 23.76 -11.37 21.08
C PRO A 81 23.46 -11.51 19.59
N MET A 82 24.42 -11.99 18.79
CA MET A 82 24.24 -12.11 17.35
C MET A 82 23.18 -13.16 17.01
N ARG A 83 23.24 -14.35 17.62
CA ARG A 83 22.22 -15.39 17.43
C ARG A 83 20.85 -14.93 17.89
N THR A 84 20.78 -14.24 19.03
CA THR A 84 19.51 -13.68 19.54
C THR A 84 18.94 -12.66 18.57
N GLY A 85 19.77 -11.77 18.02
CA GLY A 85 19.38 -10.80 17.01
C GLY A 85 18.88 -11.45 15.73
N PHE A 86 19.58 -12.46 15.20
CA PHE A 86 19.10 -13.19 14.01
C PHE A 86 17.74 -13.84 14.25
N VAL A 87 17.57 -14.53 15.38
CA VAL A 87 16.30 -15.16 15.72
C VAL A 87 15.19 -14.11 15.83
N ALA A 88 15.41 -13.04 16.60
CA ALA A 88 14.45 -11.95 16.76
C ALA A 88 14.05 -11.32 15.41
N PHE A 89 15.04 -11.06 14.56
CA PHE A 89 14.82 -10.53 13.21
C PHE A 89 14.00 -11.45 12.32
N PHE A 90 14.26 -12.76 12.32
CA PHE A 90 13.43 -13.72 11.56
C PHE A 90 11.99 -13.78 12.08
N TYR A 91 11.78 -13.62 13.38
CA TYR A 91 10.43 -13.50 13.95
C TYR A 91 9.74 -12.22 13.49
N SER A 92 10.42 -11.07 13.52
CA SER A 92 9.85 -9.78 13.09
C SER A 92 9.68 -9.68 11.57
N MET A 93 10.53 -10.33 10.78
CA MET A 93 10.46 -10.32 9.31
C MET A 93 9.11 -10.83 8.79
N ARG A 94 8.40 -11.68 9.55
CA ARG A 94 7.05 -12.12 9.19
C ARG A 94 6.08 -10.94 9.07
N THR A 95 6.25 -9.88 9.85
CA THR A 95 5.38 -8.68 9.75
C THR A 95 5.84 -7.70 8.66
N ALA A 96 6.98 -7.94 8.00
CA ALA A 96 7.48 -7.10 6.90
C ALA A 96 6.55 -7.09 5.67
N VAL A 97 5.57 -7.99 5.61
CA VAL A 97 4.52 -7.97 4.58
C VAL A 97 3.53 -6.81 4.79
N LEU A 98 3.34 -6.34 6.02
CA LEU A 98 2.28 -5.40 6.38
C LEU A 98 2.35 -4.08 5.60
N PRO A 99 3.53 -3.46 5.38
CA PRO A 99 3.65 -2.29 4.52
C PRO A 99 3.13 -2.50 3.10
N PHE A 100 3.42 -3.66 2.52
CA PHE A 100 2.89 -3.97 1.19
C PHE A 100 1.36 -4.09 1.22
N LEU A 101 0.80 -4.68 2.26
CA LEU A 101 -0.65 -4.84 2.39
C LEU A 101 -1.36 -3.48 2.45
N PHE A 102 -0.92 -2.56 3.32
CA PHE A 102 -1.58 -1.26 3.42
C PHE A 102 -1.31 -0.33 2.24
N LEU A 103 -0.22 -0.55 1.50
CA LEU A 103 0.07 0.21 0.29
C LEU A 103 -0.93 -0.13 -0.83
N PHE A 104 -1.36 -1.39 -0.91
CA PHE A 104 -2.35 -1.86 -1.88
C PHE A 104 -3.79 -1.93 -1.33
N ASN A 105 -3.98 -1.70 -0.04
CA ASN A 105 -5.28 -1.56 0.61
C ASN A 105 -5.22 -0.47 1.69
N THR A 106 -5.46 0.77 1.25
CA THR A 106 -5.40 1.96 2.09
C THR A 106 -6.49 2.03 3.16
N GLN A 107 -7.52 1.19 3.09
CA GLN A 107 -8.51 1.04 4.16
C GLN A 107 -7.86 0.53 5.46
N LEU A 108 -6.73 -0.19 5.38
CA LEU A 108 -5.92 -0.54 6.55
C LEU A 108 -5.33 0.68 7.27
N LEU A 109 -5.20 1.80 6.55
CA LEU A 109 -4.79 3.10 7.09
C LEU A 109 -5.99 3.98 7.44
N MET A 110 -7.20 3.42 7.43
CA MET A 110 -8.47 4.15 7.64
C MET A 110 -8.76 5.22 6.57
N ILE A 111 -8.22 5.04 5.36
CA ILE A 111 -8.46 5.95 4.23
C ILE A 111 -9.57 5.39 3.35
N GLY A 112 -10.52 6.25 2.95
CA GLY A 112 -11.65 5.85 2.09
C GLY A 112 -12.67 4.97 2.83
N LEU A 113 -12.98 5.32 4.07
CA LEU A 113 -14.02 4.67 4.89
C LEU A 113 -15.10 5.71 5.21
N ASP A 114 -16.25 5.60 4.57
CA ASP A 114 -17.32 6.60 4.65
C ASP A 114 -18.31 6.30 5.78
N HIS A 115 -18.45 5.03 6.16
CA HIS A 115 -19.38 4.60 7.21
C HIS A 115 -18.65 3.92 8.39
N PRO A 116 -19.13 4.13 9.64
CA PRO A 116 -18.57 3.45 10.82
C PRO A 116 -18.57 1.92 10.72
N ILE A 117 -19.53 1.36 9.98
CA ILE A 117 -19.62 -0.08 9.73
C ILE A 117 -18.39 -0.56 8.94
N ASP A 118 -17.90 0.21 7.98
CA ASP A 118 -16.74 -0.16 7.17
C ASP A 118 -15.49 -0.28 8.04
N VAL A 119 -15.32 0.63 8.99
CA VAL A 119 -14.22 0.57 9.98
C VAL A 119 -14.27 -0.72 10.78
N VAL A 120 -15.45 -1.09 11.29
CA VAL A 120 -15.63 -2.33 12.07
C VAL A 120 -15.34 -3.56 11.21
N VAL A 121 -15.83 -3.59 9.97
CA VAL A 121 -15.57 -4.68 9.02
C VAL A 121 -14.08 -4.80 8.74
N VAL A 122 -13.39 -3.70 8.43
CA VAL A 122 -11.95 -3.69 8.17
C VAL A 122 -11.17 -4.20 9.37
N ILE A 123 -11.50 -3.79 10.60
CA ILE A 123 -10.85 -4.27 11.81
C ILE A 123 -11.02 -5.79 11.96
N ILE A 124 -12.25 -6.29 11.83
CA ILE A 124 -12.57 -7.72 11.98
C ILE A 124 -11.86 -8.54 10.91
N ILE A 125 -11.98 -8.16 9.64
CA ILE A 125 -11.38 -8.89 8.51
C ILE A 125 -9.86 -8.86 8.61
N SER A 126 -9.26 -7.71 8.92
CA SER A 126 -7.80 -7.60 9.08
C SER A 126 -7.28 -8.42 10.25
N THR A 127 -8.03 -8.49 11.36
CA THR A 127 -7.68 -9.34 12.51
C THR A 127 -7.71 -10.81 12.12
N ILE A 128 -8.78 -11.24 11.44
CA ILE A 128 -8.91 -12.62 10.95
C ILE A 128 -7.77 -12.95 9.97
N ALA A 129 -7.52 -12.07 8.99
CA ALA A 129 -6.47 -12.24 7.99
C ALA A 129 -5.08 -12.33 8.63
N MET A 130 -4.80 -11.52 9.66
CA MET A 130 -3.53 -11.55 10.39
C MET A 130 -3.36 -12.85 11.19
N LEU A 131 -4.42 -13.35 11.83
CA LEU A 131 -4.39 -14.63 12.54
C LEU A 131 -4.15 -15.81 11.58
N ILE A 132 -4.79 -15.79 10.41
CA ILE A 132 -4.58 -16.80 9.36
C ILE A 132 -3.15 -16.73 8.83
N PHE A 133 -2.64 -15.51 8.58
CA PHE A 133 -1.27 -15.29 8.13
C PHE A 133 -0.24 -15.79 9.15
N ALA A 134 -0.45 -15.51 10.44
CA ALA A 134 0.37 -16.04 11.53
C ALA A 134 0.34 -17.57 11.57
N ALA A 135 -0.83 -18.18 11.48
CA ALA A 135 -0.98 -19.64 11.45
C ALA A 135 -0.29 -20.28 10.24
N ALA A 136 -0.38 -19.64 9.07
CA ALA A 136 0.25 -20.09 7.84
C ALA A 136 1.79 -20.08 7.94
N THR A 137 2.34 -18.97 8.44
CA THR A 137 3.80 -18.75 8.59
C THR A 137 4.42 -19.52 9.75
N GLN A 138 3.63 -19.86 10.78
CA GLN A 138 4.04 -20.76 11.86
C GLN A 138 3.91 -22.25 11.50
N GLY A 139 3.22 -22.59 10.41
CA GLY A 139 3.00 -23.98 9.99
C GLY A 139 2.05 -24.76 10.92
N TYR A 140 1.22 -24.05 11.69
CA TYR A 140 0.30 -24.64 12.64
C TYR A 140 -0.96 -23.81 12.76
N PHE A 141 -2.13 -24.46 12.70
CA PHE A 141 -3.41 -23.81 12.95
C PHE A 141 -4.23 -24.61 13.97
N PHE A 142 -5.01 -25.61 13.55
CA PHE A 142 -5.64 -26.58 14.45
C PHE A 142 -4.82 -27.86 14.62
N ALA A 143 -4.01 -28.19 13.62
CA ALA A 143 -3.02 -29.25 13.61
C ALA A 143 -1.77 -28.73 12.87
N ARG A 144 -0.68 -29.51 12.84
CA ARG A 144 0.47 -29.18 11.96
C ARG A 144 0.00 -29.10 10.51
N SER A 145 0.24 -27.93 9.90
CA SER A 145 -0.16 -27.65 8.52
C SER A 145 0.74 -28.40 7.54
N LYS A 146 0.15 -28.99 6.51
CA LYS A 146 0.91 -29.42 5.33
C LYS A 146 1.36 -28.18 4.55
N LEU A 147 2.41 -28.30 3.72
CA LEU A 147 2.91 -27.17 2.92
C LEU A 147 1.81 -26.54 2.06
N TRP A 148 0.94 -27.35 1.44
CA TRP A 148 -0.19 -26.83 0.66
C TRP A 148 -1.29 -26.18 1.52
N GLU A 149 -1.48 -26.64 2.77
CA GLU A 149 -2.43 -26.00 3.71
C GLU A 149 -1.88 -24.63 4.13
N SER A 150 -0.58 -24.52 4.41
CA SER A 150 0.07 -23.23 4.65
C SER A 150 -0.01 -22.31 3.43
N ALA A 151 0.24 -22.81 2.22
CA ALA A 151 0.08 -22.03 0.99
C ALA A 151 -1.37 -21.56 0.78
N ALA A 152 -2.35 -22.42 1.05
CA ALA A 152 -3.76 -22.06 0.96
C ALA A 152 -4.16 -21.02 2.03
N LEU A 153 -3.65 -21.14 3.26
CA LEU A 153 -3.87 -20.13 4.31
C LEU A 153 -3.23 -18.78 3.93
N LEU A 154 -2.03 -18.76 3.31
CA LEU A 154 -1.43 -17.54 2.77
C LEU A 154 -2.29 -16.92 1.67
N LEU A 155 -2.84 -17.73 0.76
CA LEU A 155 -3.74 -17.28 -0.30
C LEU A 155 -5.04 -16.69 0.28
N ILE A 156 -5.60 -17.31 1.32
CA ILE A 156 -6.77 -16.80 2.04
C ILE A 156 -6.44 -15.45 2.69
N ALA A 157 -5.34 -15.36 3.44
CA ALA A 157 -4.92 -14.11 4.06
C ALA A 157 -4.72 -13.00 3.02
N PHE A 158 -4.04 -13.29 1.90
CA PHE A 158 -3.88 -12.35 0.80
C PHE A 158 -5.22 -11.89 0.22
N SER A 159 -6.17 -12.81 0.00
CA SER A 159 -7.49 -12.49 -0.55
C SER A 159 -8.33 -11.64 0.40
N LEU A 160 -8.18 -11.84 1.72
CA LEU A 160 -8.84 -11.00 2.73
C LEU A 160 -8.20 -9.61 2.84
N PHE A 161 -6.88 -9.52 2.74
CA PHE A 161 -6.17 -8.23 2.80
C PHE A 161 -6.32 -7.40 1.51
N ARG A 162 -6.34 -8.05 0.35
CA ARG A 162 -6.40 -7.38 -0.96
C ARG A 162 -7.44 -8.04 -1.86
N PRO A 163 -8.74 -7.99 -1.51
CA PRO A 163 -9.80 -8.56 -2.35
C PRO A 163 -9.88 -7.89 -3.72
N GLY A 164 -9.56 -6.59 -3.78
CA GLY A 164 -9.55 -5.80 -5.02
C GLY A 164 -8.63 -6.36 -6.10
N PHE A 165 -7.55 -7.07 -5.74
CA PHE A 165 -6.66 -7.71 -6.71
C PHE A 165 -7.42 -8.64 -7.67
N TRP A 166 -8.37 -9.42 -7.14
CA TRP A 166 -9.15 -10.35 -7.95
C TRP A 166 -10.22 -9.63 -8.76
N LEU A 167 -10.79 -8.54 -8.23
CA LEU A 167 -11.75 -7.73 -8.94
C LEU A 167 -11.09 -7.00 -10.12
N ASP A 168 -9.89 -6.45 -9.92
CA ASP A 168 -9.14 -5.72 -10.94
C ASP A 168 -8.79 -6.61 -12.16
N MET A 169 -8.74 -7.94 -11.98
CA MET A 169 -8.57 -8.89 -13.09
C MET A 169 -9.83 -9.07 -13.95
N ILE A 170 -11.00 -8.71 -13.42
CA ILE A 170 -12.30 -8.86 -14.07
C ILE A 170 -12.80 -7.50 -14.57
N GLU A 171 -12.75 -6.49 -13.72
CA GLU A 171 -13.27 -5.13 -13.95
C GLU A 171 -12.21 -4.07 -13.56
N PRO A 172 -11.72 -3.26 -14.52
CA PRO A 172 -10.64 -2.29 -14.28
C PRO A 172 -10.92 -1.25 -13.16
N PRO A 173 -9.90 -0.82 -12.39
CA PRO A 173 -10.01 0.14 -11.29
C PRO A 173 -10.60 1.51 -11.63
N TYR A 174 -10.40 1.96 -12.85
CA TYR A 174 -10.73 3.32 -13.27
C TYR A 174 -11.34 3.34 -14.66
N GLU A 175 -12.27 4.26 -14.86
CA GLU A 175 -12.72 4.68 -16.18
C GLU A 175 -11.98 5.96 -16.56
N ASN A 176 -11.54 6.02 -17.82
CA ASN A 176 -10.84 7.18 -18.37
C ASN A 176 -11.85 8.13 -19.02
N LEU A 177 -12.03 9.32 -18.44
CA LEU A 177 -12.83 10.39 -18.99
C LEU A 177 -11.97 11.35 -19.85
N PRO A 178 -12.58 12.01 -20.86
CA PRO A 178 -11.90 13.01 -21.67
C PRO A 178 -11.33 14.16 -20.83
N ALA A 179 -10.10 14.57 -21.09
CA ALA A 179 -9.45 15.65 -20.36
C ALA A 179 -10.20 16.98 -20.43
N THR A 180 -11.00 17.21 -21.50
CA THR A 180 -11.85 18.41 -21.67
C THR A 180 -12.85 18.60 -20.53
N GLU A 181 -13.21 17.54 -19.82
CA GLU A 181 -14.14 17.61 -18.68
C GLU A 181 -13.44 17.97 -17.35
N ILE A 182 -12.14 18.27 -17.35
CA ILE A 182 -11.34 18.39 -16.12
C ILE A 182 -11.87 19.45 -15.17
N VAL A 183 -12.22 20.63 -15.68
CA VAL A 183 -12.73 21.74 -14.89
C VAL A 183 -14.09 21.37 -14.27
N GLN A 184 -14.98 20.78 -15.07
CA GLN A 184 -16.30 20.36 -14.59
C GLN A 184 -16.17 19.26 -13.53
N LYS A 185 -15.35 18.23 -13.78
CA LYS A 185 -15.14 17.14 -12.83
C LYS A 185 -14.45 17.62 -11.55
N ALA A 186 -13.47 18.51 -11.66
CA ALA A 186 -12.86 19.14 -10.50
C ALA A 186 -13.91 19.89 -9.65
N ALA A 187 -14.93 20.52 -10.24
CA ALA A 187 -16.00 21.16 -9.47
C ALA A 187 -16.96 20.15 -8.80
N GLU A 188 -17.27 19.04 -9.46
CA GLU A 188 -18.26 18.03 -8.99
C GLU A 188 -17.76 17.13 -7.86
N MET A 189 -16.44 16.92 -7.75
CA MET A 189 -15.88 16.01 -6.74
C MET A 189 -16.12 16.50 -5.31
N PRO A 190 -16.24 15.64 -4.29
CA PRO A 190 -16.42 16.08 -2.91
C PRO A 190 -15.25 16.95 -2.39
N ALA A 191 -15.48 17.72 -1.33
CA ALA A 191 -14.43 18.48 -0.68
C ALA A 191 -13.25 17.59 -0.22
N ASN A 192 -12.02 18.10 -0.37
CA ASN A 192 -10.78 17.48 0.07
C ASN A 192 -10.47 16.10 -0.55
N THR A 193 -11.07 15.78 -1.68
CA THR A 193 -10.68 14.62 -2.49
C THR A 193 -9.51 14.95 -3.41
N SER A 194 -8.93 13.93 -4.02
CA SER A 194 -7.89 14.09 -5.04
C SER A 194 -8.42 13.72 -6.42
N ILE A 195 -8.00 14.46 -7.44
CA ILE A 195 -8.21 14.11 -8.85
C ILE A 195 -7.03 13.27 -9.35
N LEU A 196 -7.31 12.28 -10.20
CA LEU A 196 -6.29 11.44 -10.82
C LEU A 196 -6.23 11.75 -12.30
N LEU A 197 -5.04 12.13 -12.77
CA LEU A 197 -4.80 12.59 -14.13
C LEU A 197 -3.72 11.72 -14.79
N ASP A 198 -3.96 11.33 -16.03
CA ASP A 198 -2.91 10.83 -16.91
C ASP A 198 -2.34 12.00 -17.70
N VAL A 199 -1.02 12.11 -17.68
CA VAL A 199 -0.29 13.20 -18.34
C VAL A 199 0.82 12.65 -19.20
N GLU A 200 1.05 13.31 -20.32
CA GLU A 200 2.13 13.02 -21.27
C GLU A 200 2.84 14.33 -21.67
N GLY A 201 4.16 14.30 -21.82
CA GLY A 201 4.94 15.49 -22.17
C GLY A 201 6.42 15.19 -22.33
N ILE A 202 7.22 16.23 -22.53
CA ILE A 202 8.68 16.13 -22.66
C ILE A 202 9.31 16.82 -21.45
N SER A 203 10.16 16.13 -20.69
CA SER A 203 10.85 16.71 -19.54
C SER A 203 11.86 17.78 -19.96
N LEU A 204 12.36 18.55 -18.99
CA LEU A 204 13.46 19.50 -19.21
C LEU A 204 14.75 18.84 -19.74
N GLU A 205 14.96 17.55 -19.48
CA GLU A 205 16.07 16.78 -20.04
C GLU A 205 15.84 16.32 -21.49
N GLY A 206 14.62 16.49 -22.01
CA GLY A 206 14.24 16.06 -23.36
C GLY A 206 13.72 14.62 -23.43
N ASP A 207 13.42 13.99 -22.30
CA ASP A 207 12.88 12.64 -22.23
C ASP A 207 11.34 12.64 -22.34
N ASP A 208 10.77 11.67 -23.05
CA ASP A 208 9.32 11.46 -23.09
C ASP A 208 8.82 10.97 -21.71
N VAL A 209 7.88 11.69 -21.12
CA VAL A 209 7.28 11.40 -19.82
C VAL A 209 5.81 11.05 -20.01
N ALA A 210 5.41 9.86 -19.56
CA ALA A 210 4.02 9.46 -19.44
C ALA A 210 3.78 8.91 -18.03
N LYS A 211 2.85 9.52 -17.27
CA LYS A 211 2.59 9.11 -15.88
C LYS A 211 1.19 9.46 -15.40
N SER A 212 0.77 8.79 -14.33
CA SER A 212 -0.47 9.11 -13.61
C SER A 212 -0.16 9.87 -12.32
N VAL A 213 -0.79 11.02 -12.11
CA VAL A 213 -0.60 11.86 -10.91
C VAL A 213 -1.89 12.06 -10.14
N MET A 214 -1.79 11.98 -8.81
CA MET A 214 -2.91 12.24 -7.91
C MET A 214 -2.72 13.61 -7.27
N LEU A 215 -3.65 14.53 -7.49
CA LEU A 215 -3.56 15.91 -7.02
C LEU A 215 -4.69 16.25 -6.04
N PRO A 216 -4.39 16.80 -4.85
CA PRO A 216 -5.42 17.19 -3.90
C PRO A 216 -6.18 18.43 -4.39
N LEU A 217 -7.50 18.34 -4.53
CA LEU A 217 -8.32 19.45 -5.01
C LEU A 217 -8.66 20.49 -3.94
N GLY A 218 -8.40 20.18 -2.66
CA GLY A 218 -8.74 21.06 -1.55
C GLY A 218 -10.26 21.19 -1.34
N PRO A 219 -10.73 22.28 -0.69
CA PRO A 219 -12.14 22.48 -0.35
C PRO A 219 -13.03 22.69 -1.59
N GLU A 220 -14.36 22.63 -1.38
CA GLU A 220 -15.34 22.97 -2.42
C GLU A 220 -15.15 24.42 -2.91
N ALA A 221 -14.98 24.58 -4.22
CA ALA A 221 -14.82 25.84 -4.93
C ALA A 221 -15.12 25.63 -6.43
N SER A 222 -14.90 26.64 -7.27
CA SER A 222 -14.99 26.48 -8.73
C SER A 222 -13.97 25.45 -9.24
N GLY A 223 -14.22 24.86 -10.41
CA GLY A 223 -13.32 23.86 -10.98
C GLY A 223 -11.91 24.41 -11.18
N GLU A 224 -11.82 25.64 -11.71
CA GLU A 224 -10.58 26.36 -11.94
C GLU A 224 -9.84 26.66 -10.62
N ASP A 225 -10.54 27.14 -9.59
CA ASP A 225 -9.92 27.41 -8.29
C ASP A 225 -9.40 26.12 -7.63
N ARG A 226 -10.10 25.00 -7.81
CA ARG A 226 -9.68 23.69 -7.29
C ARG A 226 -8.46 23.15 -8.02
N LEU A 227 -8.38 23.31 -9.34
CA LEU A 227 -7.18 22.98 -10.10
C LEU A 227 -6.00 23.87 -9.71
N TYR A 228 -6.24 25.17 -9.52
CA TYR A 228 -5.23 26.10 -9.05
C TYR A 228 -4.73 25.74 -7.63
N ASN A 229 -5.62 25.31 -6.73
CA ASN A 229 -5.26 24.80 -5.39
C ASN A 229 -4.47 23.48 -5.47
N ALA A 230 -4.79 22.61 -6.44
CA ALA A 230 -3.99 21.44 -6.80
C ALA A 230 -2.62 21.81 -7.38
N GLY A 231 -2.44 23.09 -7.75
CA GLY A 231 -1.17 23.68 -8.15
C GLY A 231 -1.00 23.82 -9.65
N LEU A 232 -2.06 23.75 -10.46
CA LEU A 232 -1.98 23.89 -11.91
C LEU A 232 -3.13 24.72 -12.49
N SER A 233 -2.87 25.42 -13.58
CA SER A 233 -3.89 25.93 -14.50
C SER A 233 -3.84 25.16 -15.81
N VAL A 234 -4.98 25.11 -16.51
CA VAL A 234 -5.10 24.39 -17.77
C VAL A 234 -5.52 25.34 -18.88
N ARG A 235 -5.10 25.02 -20.10
CA ARG A 235 -5.58 25.65 -21.33
C ARG A 235 -6.10 24.59 -22.30
N ASP A 236 -7.14 24.95 -23.04
CA ASP A 236 -7.68 24.13 -24.12
C ASP A 236 -7.12 24.63 -25.45
N GLU A 237 -6.44 23.74 -26.17
CA GLU A 237 -6.00 23.96 -27.54
C GLU A 237 -6.59 22.88 -28.45
N ASN A 238 -7.62 23.24 -29.21
CA ASN A 238 -8.27 22.37 -30.20
C ASN A 238 -8.81 21.05 -29.61
N GLY A 239 -9.33 21.08 -28.37
CA GLY A 239 -9.87 19.90 -27.67
C GLY A 239 -8.82 19.04 -26.96
N LYS A 240 -7.57 19.49 -26.92
CA LYS A 240 -6.51 18.95 -26.06
C LYS A 240 -6.29 19.89 -24.88
N ILE A 241 -6.08 19.31 -23.71
CA ILE A 241 -5.86 20.08 -22.48
C ILE A 241 -4.38 20.04 -22.14
N PHE A 242 -3.77 21.23 -22.04
CA PHE A 242 -2.37 21.39 -21.66
C PHE A 242 -2.27 22.11 -20.32
N ILE A 243 -1.21 21.82 -19.58
CA ILE A 243 -0.84 22.58 -18.38
C ILE A 243 -0.30 23.94 -18.80
N ASP A 244 -0.97 25.01 -18.37
CA ASP A 244 -0.63 26.38 -18.74
C ASP A 244 0.28 27.07 -17.73
N ASP A 245 0.10 26.79 -16.44
CA ASP A 245 0.99 27.30 -15.39
C ASP A 245 0.97 26.34 -14.21
N LEU A 246 2.05 26.38 -13.42
CA LEU A 246 2.20 25.60 -12.21
C LEU A 246 2.48 26.56 -11.04
N VAL A 247 1.73 26.36 -9.96
CA VAL A 247 1.98 27.10 -8.72
C VAL A 247 3.30 26.62 -8.13
N PHE A 248 4.26 27.54 -8.03
CA PHE A 248 5.58 27.26 -7.48
C PHE A 248 5.52 26.67 -6.05
N GLY A 249 6.22 25.55 -5.85
CA GLY A 249 6.20 24.72 -4.64
C GLY A 249 4.88 23.99 -4.39
N GLY A 250 3.95 24.02 -5.35
CA GLY A 250 2.61 23.45 -5.26
C GLY A 250 2.57 21.93 -5.37
N PRO A 251 1.41 21.30 -5.13
CA PRO A 251 1.26 19.85 -5.23
C PRO A 251 1.54 19.30 -6.64
N ALA A 252 1.10 20.00 -7.68
CA ALA A 252 1.33 19.63 -9.09
C ALA A 252 2.82 19.59 -9.46
N GLU A 253 3.57 20.65 -9.18
CA GLU A 253 5.02 20.68 -9.42
C GLU A 253 5.76 19.61 -8.61
N LYS A 254 5.36 19.38 -7.34
CA LYS A 254 5.92 18.30 -6.51
C LYS A 254 5.58 16.89 -7.02
N ALA A 255 4.50 16.74 -7.78
CA ALA A 255 4.18 15.51 -8.51
C ALA A 255 5.01 15.37 -9.81
N GLY A 256 5.88 16.34 -10.09
CA GLY A 256 6.75 16.43 -11.26
C GLY A 256 5.98 16.76 -12.53
N LEU A 257 4.83 17.44 -12.42
CA LEU A 257 4.20 18.03 -13.60
C LEU A 257 5.02 19.22 -14.08
N ASP A 258 5.01 19.46 -15.38
CA ASP A 258 5.70 20.58 -16.02
C ASP A 258 4.74 21.36 -16.92
N PHE A 259 5.14 22.59 -17.25
CA PHE A 259 4.48 23.40 -18.26
C PHE A 259 4.43 22.63 -19.59
N ASP A 260 3.35 22.82 -20.34
CA ASP A 260 3.15 22.23 -21.67
C ASP A 260 2.88 20.71 -21.69
N PHE A 261 2.79 20.06 -20.52
CA PHE A 261 2.35 18.66 -20.48
C PHE A 261 0.87 18.56 -20.91
N GLU A 262 0.57 17.57 -21.74
CA GLU A 262 -0.79 17.23 -22.17
C GLU A 262 -1.46 16.38 -21.08
N ILE A 263 -2.65 16.77 -20.65
CA ILE A 263 -3.52 15.93 -19.84
C ILE A 263 -4.30 15.06 -20.82
N THR A 264 -4.06 13.75 -20.80
CA THR A 264 -4.64 12.81 -21.77
C THR A 264 -5.96 12.22 -21.27
N ALA A 265 -6.09 12.00 -19.96
CA ALA A 265 -7.31 11.48 -19.36
C ALA A 265 -7.49 11.87 -17.90
N ILE A 266 -8.74 11.91 -17.46
CA ILE A 266 -9.12 11.98 -16.04
C ILE A 266 -9.57 10.59 -15.61
N LYS A 267 -8.95 10.02 -14.59
CA LYS A 267 -9.32 8.71 -14.05
C LYS A 267 -10.34 8.87 -12.93
N VAL A 268 -11.52 8.31 -13.13
CA VAL A 268 -12.57 8.23 -12.11
C VAL A 268 -12.79 6.79 -11.68
N GLU A 269 -13.17 6.59 -10.42
CA GLU A 269 -13.45 5.24 -9.92
C GLU A 269 -14.64 4.64 -10.68
N ALA A 270 -14.41 3.50 -11.33
CA ALA A 270 -15.43 2.83 -12.14
C ALA A 270 -16.50 2.20 -11.24
N SER A 271 -17.77 2.28 -11.65
CA SER A 271 -18.89 1.66 -10.94
C SER A 271 -18.84 0.14 -11.10
N ARG A 272 -18.49 -0.56 -10.02
CA ARG A 272 -18.15 -1.99 -10.04
C ARG A 272 -18.78 -2.77 -8.91
N MET A 273 -18.74 -4.10 -9.04
CA MET A 273 -19.21 -4.96 -7.97
C MET A 273 -18.38 -4.77 -6.68
N PRO A 274 -18.97 -4.98 -5.49
CA PRO A 274 -18.23 -4.86 -4.24
C PRO A 274 -17.08 -5.88 -4.19
N LYS A 275 -15.86 -5.41 -3.93
CA LYS A 275 -14.66 -6.26 -3.81
C LYS A 275 -14.82 -7.33 -2.72
N GLU A 276 -15.66 -7.08 -1.72
CA GLU A 276 -15.98 -7.95 -0.59
C GLU A 276 -16.60 -9.29 -1.04
N VAL A 277 -17.10 -9.40 -2.27
CA VAL A 277 -17.57 -10.67 -2.85
C VAL A 277 -16.47 -11.74 -2.81
N PHE A 278 -15.20 -11.35 -2.92
CA PHE A 278 -14.06 -12.27 -2.83
C PHE A 278 -13.77 -12.79 -1.41
N TYR A 279 -14.42 -12.25 -0.37
CA TYR A 279 -14.37 -12.84 0.97
C TYR A 279 -15.10 -14.18 1.03
N ILE A 280 -16.15 -14.37 0.23
CA ILE A 280 -16.95 -15.59 0.23
C ILE A 280 -16.09 -16.82 -0.15
N PRO A 281 -15.42 -16.87 -1.33
CA PRO A 281 -14.57 -18.01 -1.67
C PRO A 281 -13.40 -18.18 -0.69
N ALA A 282 -12.85 -17.09 -0.15
CA ALA A 282 -11.78 -17.16 0.85
C ALA A 282 -12.24 -17.85 2.15
N PHE A 283 -13.41 -17.50 2.66
CA PHE A 283 -13.99 -18.12 3.85
C PHE A 283 -14.45 -19.56 3.62
N LEU A 284 -14.96 -19.88 2.43
CA LEU A 284 -15.29 -21.26 2.05
C LEU A 284 -14.04 -22.15 2.04
N LEU A 285 -12.95 -21.67 1.44
CA LEU A 285 -11.67 -22.38 1.44
C LEU A 285 -11.12 -22.55 2.86
N LEU A 286 -11.21 -21.50 3.69
CA LEU A 286 -10.82 -21.55 5.10
C LEU A 286 -11.64 -22.62 5.86
N GLY A 287 -12.96 -22.65 5.67
CA GLY A 287 -13.84 -23.65 6.26
C GLY A 287 -13.42 -25.08 5.89
N GLY A 288 -13.05 -25.32 4.64
CA GLY A 288 -12.48 -26.58 4.17
C GLY A 288 -11.21 -26.99 4.92
N ILE A 289 -10.25 -26.07 5.05
CA ILE A 289 -8.99 -26.32 5.80
C ILE A 289 -9.29 -26.62 7.27
N ILE A 290 -10.19 -25.87 7.90
CA ILE A 290 -10.59 -26.08 9.30
C ILE A 290 -11.15 -27.49 9.50
N VAL A 291 -12.04 -27.94 8.62
CA VAL A 291 -12.62 -29.29 8.70
C VAL A 291 -11.54 -30.36 8.57
N LEU A 292 -10.63 -30.21 7.60
CA LEU A 292 -9.54 -31.17 7.38
C LEU A 292 -8.58 -31.25 8.58
N GLN A 293 -8.17 -30.12 9.13
CA GLN A 293 -7.26 -30.11 10.28
C GLN A 293 -7.95 -30.55 11.57
N ARG A 294 -9.22 -30.19 11.81
CA ARG A 294 -9.97 -30.68 12.98
C ARG A 294 -10.16 -32.19 12.95
N ARG A 295 -10.41 -32.78 11.78
CA ARG A 295 -10.48 -34.24 11.62
C ARG A 295 -9.15 -34.90 11.99
N ARG A 296 -8.03 -34.33 11.55
CA ARG A 296 -6.68 -34.83 11.88
C ARG A 296 -6.36 -34.73 13.37
N ARG A 297 -6.60 -33.57 13.97
CA ARG A 297 -6.39 -33.35 15.42
C ARG A 297 -7.20 -34.34 16.27
N ARG A 298 -8.46 -34.60 15.89
CA ARG A 298 -9.29 -35.60 16.60
C ARG A 298 -8.72 -37.01 16.49
N ALA A 299 -8.19 -37.39 15.33
CA ALA A 299 -7.55 -38.69 15.15
C ALA A 299 -6.25 -38.81 15.96
N GLU A 300 -5.44 -37.74 16.02
CA GLU A 300 -4.24 -37.68 16.87
C GLU A 300 -4.59 -37.83 18.35
N LEU A 301 -5.58 -37.07 18.85
CA LEU A 301 -6.05 -37.17 20.24
C LEU A 301 -6.64 -38.55 20.58
N ALA A 302 -7.33 -39.20 19.63
CA ALA A 302 -7.87 -40.55 19.83
C ALA A 302 -6.76 -41.61 19.91
N LEU A 303 -5.65 -41.42 19.18
CA LEU A 303 -4.48 -42.29 19.25
C LEU A 303 -3.71 -42.08 20.56
N GLU A 304 -3.60 -40.85 21.05
CA GLU A 304 -2.95 -40.54 22.34
C GLU A 304 -3.74 -41.09 23.53
N ALA A 305 -5.06 -41.28 23.39
CA ALA A 305 -5.93 -41.81 24.42
C ALA A 305 -6.03 -43.35 24.46
N ALA A 306 -5.52 -44.04 23.43
CA ALA A 306 -5.54 -45.50 23.28
C ALA A 306 -4.23 -46.14 23.74
#